data_AF-A0A3M1QAA6-F1
#
_entry.id   AF-A0A3M1QAA6-F1
#
_cell.length_a   1.000
_cell.length_b   1.000
_cell.length_c   1.000
_cell.angle_alpha   90.00
_cell.angle_beta   90.00
_cell.angle_gamma   90.00
#
_symmetry.space_group_name_H-M   'P 1'
#
loop_
_entity.id
_entity.type
_entity.pdbx_description
1 polymer ?
#
loop_
_entity_poly.entity_id
_entity_poly.type
_entity_poly.pdbx_seq_one_letter_code
_entity_poly.pdbx_strand_id
1 'polypeptide(L)'
;MSRAIRSHKQRKTTTSLCPQCKRQIPAVVFERGDEVFLRKACPDHGDFEVLINSDRRWYFDSVGAGAECQCAPGHCDDVIERGSTCIALIELVDSCNLPCPTCYAASPLRDDGGVDCLSVDEFWRRIDAVIARKGPLEILQLSGGEPTLHPEFFTILERVLRDTRIGYTLLNTNGVRIARDDEFARRLGELHQAHRRFELYLQFDGPQKAGQLALRGADLRRVREQAIERAGDFGLPTTLAMTVTPDNMGSLGETLRFGLARDTVRGISFQPMFGSGRVHWREPAGVRRLNVGDVVNSLIEQSDGLLSERDFTPLPCGDPNCHTIGYVLRRDGRYEPVSRHIDFAQVQGFLKDRVNFDIEDLHRCGCEIEPLGRILKSLEIGPDNVFRIFIKPFMDAWTYDQDRIDRCCVHVVGPDGKLDSFCRYYALKS
;
A
#
# COMPACT_ATOMS: atom_id res chain seq x y z
N MET A 1 -27.05 -6.60 -40.82
CA MET A 1 -26.04 -5.89 -40.01
C MET A 1 -26.74 -4.82 -39.18
N SER A 2 -26.93 -5.05 -37.88
CA SER A 2 -27.28 -4.00 -36.92
C SER A 2 -26.64 -4.43 -35.59
N ARG A 3 -25.42 -3.95 -35.36
CA ARG A 3 -24.69 -4.19 -34.10
C ARG A 3 -25.40 -3.37 -33.03
N ALA A 4 -25.92 -4.06 -32.03
CA ALA A 4 -26.37 -3.46 -30.78
C ALA A 4 -25.28 -2.52 -30.23
N ILE A 5 -25.57 -1.22 -30.22
CA ILE A 5 -24.81 -0.24 -29.46
C ILE A 5 -25.09 -0.57 -28.00
N ARG A 6 -24.25 -1.38 -27.36
CA ARG A 6 -24.25 -1.51 -25.90
C ARG A 6 -23.96 -0.11 -25.35
N SER A 7 -24.90 0.47 -24.63
CA SER A 7 -24.79 1.79 -24.04
C SER A 7 -23.60 1.83 -23.08
N HIS A 8 -22.51 2.49 -23.48
CA HIS A 8 -21.41 2.81 -22.57
C HIS A 8 -21.80 4.04 -21.77
N LYS A 9 -21.83 3.95 -20.44
CA LYS A 9 -22.04 5.12 -19.58
C LYS A 9 -20.68 5.72 -19.24
N GLN A 10 -20.36 6.87 -19.84
CA GLN A 10 -19.15 7.61 -19.47
C GLN A 10 -19.26 8.06 -18.00
N ARG A 11 -18.20 7.82 -17.22
CA ARG A 11 -18.07 8.21 -15.81
C ARG A 11 -17.31 9.52 -15.69
N LYS A 12 -16.12 9.61 -16.31
CA LYS A 12 -15.28 10.81 -16.31
C LYS A 12 -14.27 10.82 -17.46
N THR A 13 -13.62 11.97 -17.66
CA THR A 13 -12.43 12.13 -18.50
C THR A 13 -11.23 12.45 -17.61
N THR A 14 -10.04 11.98 -17.98
CA THR A 14 -8.79 12.26 -17.25
C THR A 14 -7.60 12.24 -18.22
N THR A 15 -6.40 12.45 -17.70
CA THR A 15 -5.13 12.21 -18.41
C THR A 15 -4.56 10.86 -17.96
N SER A 16 -4.05 10.07 -18.91
CA SER A 16 -3.34 8.80 -18.66
C SER A 16 -1.95 8.83 -19.29
N LEU A 17 -1.12 7.83 -19.02
CA LEU A 17 0.11 7.56 -19.78
C LEU A 17 -0.14 6.59 -20.94
N CYS A 18 0.58 6.76 -22.05
CA CYS A 18 0.73 5.72 -23.07
C CYS A 18 1.51 4.54 -22.46
N PRO A 19 1.02 3.29 -22.56
CA PRO A 19 1.73 2.15 -21.99
C PRO A 19 3.13 1.91 -22.58
N GLN A 20 3.34 2.33 -23.83
CA GLN A 20 4.58 2.14 -24.59
C GLN A 20 5.57 3.31 -24.41
N CYS A 21 5.22 4.52 -24.87
CA CYS A 21 6.13 5.67 -24.81
C CYS A 21 6.00 6.55 -23.57
N LYS A 22 5.08 6.22 -22.65
CA LYS A 22 4.79 6.98 -21.41
C LYS A 22 4.36 8.45 -21.63
N ARG A 23 4.10 8.88 -22.86
CA ARG A 23 3.53 10.21 -23.14
C ARG A 23 2.17 10.35 -22.44
N GLN A 24 1.91 11.50 -21.82
CA GLN A 24 0.58 11.84 -21.32
C GLN A 24 -0.41 11.96 -22.48
N ILE A 25 -1.56 11.30 -22.37
CA ILE A 25 -2.60 11.21 -23.39
C ILE A 25 -3.99 11.31 -22.75
N PRO A 26 -4.98 11.91 -23.43
CA PRO A 26 -6.36 11.94 -22.95
C PRO A 26 -6.92 10.52 -22.75
N ALA A 27 -7.73 10.36 -21.71
CA ALA A 27 -8.39 9.11 -21.37
C ALA A 27 -9.84 9.33 -20.92
N VAL A 28 -10.66 8.31 -21.11
CA VAL A 28 -12.07 8.27 -20.69
C VAL A 28 -12.29 7.04 -19.83
N VAL A 29 -12.91 7.24 -18.66
CA VAL A 29 -13.40 6.15 -17.82
C VAL A 29 -14.89 5.95 -18.08
N PHE A 30 -15.30 4.72 -18.31
CA PHE A 30 -16.67 4.38 -18.66
C PHE A 30 -17.07 3.00 -18.15
N GLU A 31 -18.38 2.78 -18.06
CA GLU A 31 -18.95 1.49 -17.69
C GLU A 31 -19.35 0.67 -18.90
N ARG A 32 -19.18 -0.63 -18.77
CA ARG A 32 -19.67 -1.64 -19.72
C ARG A 32 -20.26 -2.79 -18.92
N GLY A 33 -21.58 -2.77 -18.73
CA GLY A 33 -22.23 -3.70 -17.79
C GLY A 33 -21.88 -3.35 -16.35
N ASP A 34 -21.46 -4.34 -15.57
CA ASP A 34 -21.02 -4.15 -14.18
C ASP A 34 -19.51 -3.90 -14.05
N GLU A 35 -18.80 -3.70 -15.15
CA GLU A 35 -17.36 -3.45 -15.18
C GLU A 35 -17.04 -1.97 -15.51
N VAL A 36 -15.90 -1.49 -15.00
CA VAL A 36 -15.38 -0.14 -15.25
C VAL A 36 -14.06 -0.22 -16.01
N PHE A 37 -13.99 0.48 -17.13
CA PHE A 37 -12.86 0.50 -18.05
C PHE A 37 -12.26 1.90 -18.18
N LEU A 38 -10.96 1.96 -18.49
CA LEU A 38 -10.27 3.15 -18.95
C LEU A 38 -9.84 2.96 -20.41
N ARG A 39 -10.21 3.90 -21.28
CA ARG A 39 -9.79 3.93 -22.69
C ARG A 39 -8.95 5.17 -22.97
N LYS A 40 -7.92 5.04 -23.80
CA LYS A 40 -7.01 6.12 -24.19
C LYS A 40 -6.43 5.86 -25.58
N ALA A 41 -6.08 6.93 -26.29
CA ALA A 41 -5.54 6.85 -27.64
C ALA A 41 -4.19 7.58 -27.71
N CYS A 42 -3.16 6.90 -28.17
CA CYS A 42 -1.84 7.48 -28.42
C CYS A 42 -1.68 7.72 -29.93
N PRO A 43 -1.28 8.93 -30.36
CA PRO A 43 -1.04 9.21 -31.78
C PRO A 43 -0.03 8.25 -32.45
N ASP A 44 0.94 7.76 -31.67
CA ASP A 44 2.05 6.94 -32.19
C ASP A 44 1.80 5.43 -32.00
N HIS A 45 0.95 5.03 -31.05
CA HIS A 45 0.83 3.62 -30.62
C HIS A 45 -0.62 3.09 -30.63
N GLY A 46 -1.59 3.88 -31.09
CA GLY A 46 -2.98 3.47 -31.25
C GLY A 46 -3.81 3.51 -29.96
N ASP A 47 -4.92 2.77 -29.97
CA ASP A 47 -5.89 2.72 -28.88
C ASP A 47 -5.53 1.66 -27.84
N PHE A 48 -5.80 2.00 -26.58
CA PHE A 48 -5.69 1.11 -25.44
C PHE A 48 -6.97 1.14 -24.64
N GLU A 49 -7.40 -0.01 -24.16
CA GLU A 49 -8.52 -0.16 -23.24
C GLU A 49 -8.11 -1.15 -22.15
N VAL A 50 -8.38 -0.80 -20.89
CA VAL A 50 -8.03 -1.65 -19.75
C VAL A 50 -9.18 -1.70 -18.75
N LEU A 51 -9.45 -2.89 -18.21
CA LEU A 51 -10.35 -3.08 -17.08
C LEU A 51 -9.69 -2.49 -15.83
N ILE A 52 -10.28 -1.46 -15.23
CA ILE A 52 -9.77 -0.84 -13.99
C ILE A 52 -10.56 -1.27 -12.76
N ASN A 53 -11.78 -1.77 -12.94
CA ASN A 53 -12.56 -2.42 -11.88
C ASN A 53 -13.52 -3.46 -12.47
N SER A 54 -13.51 -4.68 -11.95
CA SER A 54 -14.37 -5.78 -12.41
C SER A 54 -15.79 -5.71 -11.86
N ASP A 55 -16.01 -4.87 -10.85
CA ASP A 55 -17.31 -4.68 -10.23
C ASP A 55 -17.50 -3.20 -9.88
N ARG A 56 -18.42 -2.55 -10.58
CA ARG A 56 -18.71 -1.12 -10.48
C ARG A 56 -19.12 -0.68 -9.07
N ARG A 57 -19.56 -1.60 -8.21
CA ARG A 57 -19.87 -1.30 -6.80
C ARG A 57 -18.61 -0.89 -6.02
N TRP A 58 -17.46 -1.37 -6.45
CA TRP A 58 -16.15 -1.06 -5.87
C TRP A 58 -15.41 0.05 -6.61
N TYR A 59 -16.05 0.73 -7.56
CA TYR A 59 -15.52 1.92 -8.21
C TYR A 59 -16.28 3.15 -7.73
N PHE A 60 -15.56 4.06 -7.10
CA PHE A 60 -16.15 5.25 -6.49
C PHE A 60 -15.89 6.45 -7.39
N ASP A 61 -16.97 7.10 -7.83
CA ASP A 61 -16.86 8.39 -8.49
C ASP A 61 -16.26 9.37 -7.49
N SER A 62 -15.05 9.84 -7.76
CA SER A 62 -14.44 10.85 -6.94
C SER A 62 -15.06 12.21 -7.27
N VAL A 63 -16.17 12.51 -6.57
CA VAL A 63 -16.76 13.86 -6.52
C VAL A 63 -15.66 14.76 -5.97
N GLY A 64 -15.06 15.56 -6.85
CA GLY A 64 -13.76 16.14 -6.58
C GLY A 64 -13.74 17.02 -5.33
N ALA A 65 -12.75 16.80 -4.47
CA ALA A 65 -12.03 17.94 -3.91
C ALA A 65 -11.36 18.61 -5.12
N GLY A 66 -12.03 19.60 -5.72
CA GLY A 66 -11.67 20.13 -7.03
C GLY A 66 -12.77 20.81 -7.84
N ALA A 67 -13.96 21.05 -7.28
CA ALA A 67 -14.86 22.05 -7.87
C ALA A 67 -14.27 23.49 -7.83
N GLU A 68 -13.15 23.69 -7.12
CA GLU A 68 -12.53 25.01 -6.94
C GLU A 68 -11.03 25.10 -7.34
N CYS A 69 -10.34 24.01 -7.73
CA CYS A 69 -8.97 24.15 -8.26
C CYS A 69 -9.00 24.40 -9.78
N GLN A 70 -8.73 25.65 -10.18
CA GLN A 70 -8.61 26.10 -11.57
C GLN A 70 -7.27 25.69 -12.22
N CYS A 71 -6.70 24.57 -11.81
CA CYS A 71 -5.39 24.14 -12.25
C CYS A 71 -5.51 23.28 -13.53
N ALA A 72 -4.78 23.66 -14.58
CA ALA A 72 -4.81 22.97 -15.87
C ALA A 72 -4.26 21.53 -15.76
N PRO A 73 -4.76 20.56 -16.57
CA PRO A 73 -4.28 19.18 -16.53
C PRO A 73 -2.75 19.09 -16.67
N GLY A 74 -2.09 18.46 -15.71
CA GLY A 74 -0.63 18.23 -15.72
C GLY A 74 0.25 19.30 -15.04
N HIS A 75 -0.31 20.27 -14.31
CA HIS A 75 0.43 21.34 -13.62
C HIS A 75 0.12 21.45 -12.12
N CYS A 76 -0.02 20.33 -11.41
CA CYS A 76 -0.36 20.29 -9.98
C CYS A 76 0.79 19.82 -9.07
N ASP A 77 2.06 20.06 -9.45
CA ASP A 77 3.19 19.77 -8.54
C ASP A 77 3.01 20.55 -7.21
N ASP A 78 2.46 21.77 -7.23
CA ASP A 78 2.17 22.58 -6.03
C ASP A 78 1.06 22.00 -5.12
N VAL A 79 0.06 21.28 -5.67
CA VAL A 79 -1.03 20.66 -4.89
C VAL A 79 -0.55 19.37 -4.23
N ILE A 80 0.35 18.63 -4.89
CA ILE A 80 1.02 17.45 -4.31
C ILE A 80 1.98 17.90 -3.19
N GLU A 81 2.73 18.99 -3.40
CA GLU A 81 3.66 19.53 -2.39
C GLU A 81 2.97 20.18 -1.18
N ARG A 82 1.70 20.60 -1.29
CA ARG A 82 0.88 21.16 -0.20
C ARG A 82 -0.25 20.25 0.29
N GLY A 83 -0.39 19.05 -0.28
CA GLY A 83 -1.50 18.13 -0.04
C GLY A 83 -1.29 17.13 1.11
N SER A 84 -2.34 16.34 1.39
CA SER A 84 -2.48 15.33 2.46
C SER A 84 -1.54 14.12 2.33
N THR A 85 -0.22 14.32 2.29
CA THR A 85 0.76 13.20 2.34
C THR A 85 0.70 12.49 3.68
N CYS A 86 -0.05 11.41 3.77
CA CYS A 86 -0.11 10.58 4.97
C CYS A 86 1.12 9.68 5.12
N ILE A 87 1.60 9.13 4.01
CA ILE A 87 2.76 8.23 4.00
C ILE A 87 3.84 8.84 3.12
N ALA A 88 4.98 9.16 3.74
CA ALA A 88 6.22 9.46 3.04
C ALA A 88 7.08 8.20 3.01
N LEU A 89 7.42 7.70 1.82
CA LEU A 89 8.29 6.56 1.62
C LEU A 89 9.65 7.03 1.15
N ILE A 90 10.72 6.55 1.78
CA ILE A 90 12.08 6.85 1.36
C ILE A 90 12.85 5.55 1.07
N GLU A 91 13.46 5.48 -0.11
CA GLU A 91 14.33 4.37 -0.50
C GLU A 91 15.72 4.59 0.13
N LEU A 92 16.04 3.81 1.16
CA LEU A 92 17.35 3.88 1.85
C LEU A 92 18.46 3.24 1.03
N VAL A 93 18.11 2.19 0.30
CA VAL A 93 19.04 1.29 -0.40
C VAL A 93 18.45 0.99 -1.78
N ASP A 94 19.26 1.08 -2.84
CA ASP A 94 18.83 0.67 -4.18
C ASP A 94 18.92 -0.86 -4.38
N SER A 95 19.97 -1.48 -3.83
CA SER A 95 20.21 -2.93 -3.89
C SER A 95 19.34 -3.79 -2.96
N CYS A 96 19.19 -5.07 -3.30
CA CYS A 96 18.49 -6.08 -2.50
C CYS A 96 19.32 -7.37 -2.38
N ASN A 97 19.07 -8.17 -1.34
CA ASN A 97 19.64 -9.50 -1.16
C ASN A 97 18.74 -10.63 -1.74
N LEU A 98 17.69 -10.27 -2.49
CA LEU A 98 16.80 -11.21 -3.18
C LEU A 98 16.62 -10.81 -4.65
N PRO A 99 16.79 -11.73 -5.61
CA PRO A 99 16.68 -11.44 -7.03
C PRO A 99 15.24 -11.63 -7.55
N CYS A 100 14.22 -11.09 -6.86
CA CYS A 100 12.82 -11.31 -7.21
C CYS A 100 12.53 -11.06 -8.71
N PRO A 101 11.97 -12.03 -9.45
CA PRO A 101 11.61 -11.84 -10.87
C PRO A 101 10.66 -10.66 -11.06
N THR A 102 9.78 -10.42 -10.09
CA THR A 102 8.73 -9.40 -10.19
C THR A 102 9.02 -8.10 -9.46
N CYS A 103 10.29 -7.76 -9.23
CA CYS A 103 10.68 -6.55 -8.50
C CYS A 103 10.26 -5.28 -9.26
N TYR A 104 9.26 -4.55 -8.75
CA TYR A 104 8.78 -3.30 -9.35
C TYR A 104 9.82 -2.17 -9.31
N ALA A 105 10.76 -2.21 -8.34
CA ALA A 105 11.84 -1.23 -8.23
C ALA A 105 13.06 -1.58 -9.10
N ALA A 106 13.11 -2.79 -9.67
CA ALA A 106 14.25 -3.35 -10.38
C ALA A 106 15.58 -3.39 -9.59
N SER A 107 15.51 -3.31 -8.26
CA SER A 107 16.67 -3.30 -7.35
C SER A 107 17.70 -4.38 -7.70
N PRO A 108 18.98 -4.04 -7.89
CA PRO A 108 20.01 -5.02 -8.25
C PRO A 108 20.27 -5.99 -7.09
N LEU A 109 20.60 -7.25 -7.42
CA LEU A 109 21.12 -8.20 -6.44
C LEU A 109 22.56 -7.79 -6.10
N ARG A 110 22.87 -7.64 -4.80
CA ARG A 110 24.26 -7.48 -4.36
C ARG A 110 24.57 -8.46 -3.23
N ASP A 111 25.57 -9.31 -3.49
CA ASP A 111 26.11 -10.33 -2.58
C ASP A 111 27.62 -10.11 -2.30
N ASP A 112 28.23 -9.12 -2.95
CA ASP A 112 29.66 -8.75 -2.88
C ASP A 112 30.01 -7.86 -1.67
N GLY A 113 29.04 -7.54 -0.80
CA GLY A 113 29.21 -6.67 0.37
C GLY A 113 29.13 -5.17 0.07
N GLY A 114 29.01 -4.77 -1.20
CA GLY A 114 28.70 -3.39 -1.58
C GLY A 114 27.20 -3.13 -1.50
N VAL A 115 26.80 -2.02 -0.91
CA VAL A 115 25.39 -1.58 -0.84
C VAL A 115 25.32 -0.18 -1.42
N ASP A 116 24.52 0.00 -2.47
CA ASP A 116 24.22 1.35 -2.99
C ASP A 116 23.10 1.94 -2.13
N CYS A 117 23.43 2.94 -1.33
CA CYS A 117 22.53 3.49 -0.32
C CYS A 117 22.75 4.99 -0.13
N LEU A 118 21.73 5.65 0.44
CA LEU A 118 21.88 7.02 0.91
C LEU A 118 22.91 7.07 2.04
N SER A 119 23.61 8.19 2.21
CA SER A 119 24.28 8.45 3.48
C SER A 119 23.25 8.86 4.54
N VAL A 120 23.60 8.72 5.82
CA VAL A 120 22.76 9.19 6.93
C VAL A 120 22.45 10.69 6.78
N ASP A 121 23.43 11.49 6.38
CA ASP A 121 23.25 12.93 6.17
C ASP A 121 22.30 13.25 5.02
N GLU A 122 22.42 12.53 3.89
CA GLU A 122 21.52 12.72 2.75
C GLU A 122 20.08 12.31 3.08
N PHE A 123 19.91 11.20 3.82
CA PHE A 123 18.62 10.79 4.35
C PHE A 123 17.99 11.92 5.17
N TRP A 124 18.70 12.45 6.17
CA TRP A 124 18.16 13.49 7.05
C TRP A 124 17.92 14.80 6.32
N ARG A 125 18.79 15.19 5.39
CA ARG A 125 18.60 16.37 4.55
C ARG A 125 17.29 16.30 3.77
N ARG A 126 16.96 15.14 3.19
CA ARG A 126 15.69 14.94 2.48
C ARG A 126 14.48 14.97 3.42
N ILE A 127 14.56 14.28 4.56
CA ILE A 127 13.47 14.26 5.55
C ILE A 127 13.21 15.65 6.11
N ASP A 128 14.25 16.39 6.50
CA ASP A 128 14.14 17.77 6.99
C ASP A 128 13.57 18.70 5.90
N ALA A 129 13.94 18.50 4.63
CA ALA A 129 13.39 19.29 3.53
C ALA A 129 11.89 19.01 3.26
N VAL A 130 11.43 17.77 3.48
CA VAL A 130 9.99 17.44 3.44
C VAL A 130 9.29 18.10 4.63
N ILE A 131 9.83 17.96 5.84
CA ILE A 131 9.25 18.51 7.06
C ILE A 131 9.18 20.04 7.01
N ALA A 132 10.20 20.70 6.47
CA ALA A 132 10.22 22.16 6.31
C ALA A 132 9.11 22.67 5.38
N ARG A 133 8.70 21.86 4.39
CA ARG A 133 7.65 22.22 3.42
C ARG A 133 6.24 21.85 3.87
N LYS A 134 6.08 20.63 4.39
CA LYS A 134 4.77 20.06 4.73
C LYS A 134 4.42 20.17 6.22
N GLY A 135 5.42 20.30 7.09
CA GLY A 135 5.28 20.04 8.51
C GLY A 135 5.54 18.56 8.86
N PRO A 136 5.19 18.13 10.08
CA PRO A 136 5.46 16.78 10.57
C PRO A 136 4.97 15.66 9.62
N LEU A 137 5.71 14.55 9.63
CA LEU A 137 5.34 13.34 8.90
C LEU A 137 4.48 12.45 9.79
N GLU A 138 3.31 12.04 9.30
CA GLU A 138 2.43 11.14 10.02
C GLU A 138 3.02 9.72 10.03
N ILE A 139 3.33 9.20 8.84
CA ILE A 139 3.96 7.90 8.64
C ILE A 139 5.20 8.07 7.75
N LEU A 140 6.34 7.60 8.23
CA LEU A 140 7.56 7.44 7.43
C LEU A 140 7.78 5.95 7.13
N GLN A 141 7.86 5.60 5.86
CA GLN A 141 8.11 4.25 5.40
C GLN A 141 9.55 4.12 4.94
N LEU A 142 10.34 3.31 5.66
CA LEU A 142 11.70 2.96 5.27
C LEU A 142 11.64 1.81 4.27
N SER A 143 12.11 2.05 3.04
CA SER A 143 11.98 1.13 1.92
C SER A 143 13.25 1.12 1.07
N GLY A 144 13.15 0.66 -0.18
CA GLY A 144 14.26 0.50 -1.12
C GLY A 144 14.24 -0.92 -1.70
N GLY A 145 15.41 -1.44 -2.08
CA GLY A 145 15.58 -2.85 -2.40
C GLY A 145 15.44 -3.74 -1.15
N GLU A 146 16.35 -3.59 -0.19
CA GLU A 146 16.17 -4.10 1.18
C GLU A 146 16.83 -3.12 2.17
N PRO A 147 16.03 -2.30 2.89
CA PRO A 147 16.58 -1.25 3.75
C PRO A 147 17.44 -1.79 4.90
N THR A 148 17.19 -3.03 5.34
CA THR A 148 17.99 -3.65 6.42
C THR A 148 19.43 -3.97 6.04
N LEU A 149 19.81 -3.80 4.76
CA LEU A 149 21.19 -3.91 4.29
C LEU A 149 22.01 -2.62 4.48
N HIS A 150 21.37 -1.49 4.81
CA HIS A 150 22.08 -0.25 5.04
C HIS A 150 23.10 -0.42 6.19
N PRO A 151 24.39 -0.08 6.02
CA PRO A 151 25.42 -0.32 7.05
C PRO A 151 25.13 0.42 8.36
N GLU A 152 24.56 1.62 8.25
CA GLU A 152 24.12 2.43 9.40
C GLU A 152 22.60 2.33 9.68
N PHE A 153 21.96 1.22 9.31
CA PHE A 153 20.51 1.03 9.43
C PHE A 153 19.98 1.39 10.83
N PHE A 154 20.63 0.88 11.89
CA PHE A 154 20.19 1.13 13.26
C PHE A 154 20.40 2.60 13.69
N THR A 155 21.44 3.27 13.20
CA THR A 155 21.65 4.71 13.44
C THR A 155 20.49 5.52 12.87
N ILE A 156 20.07 5.21 11.64
CA ILE A 156 18.93 5.84 10.97
C ILE A 156 17.64 5.56 11.75
N LEU A 157 17.34 4.29 12.00
CA LEU A 157 16.10 3.89 12.66
C LEU A 157 15.99 4.48 14.07
N GLU A 158 17.05 4.42 14.88
CA GLU A 158 17.03 4.99 16.23
C GLU A 158 16.78 6.50 16.20
N ARG A 159 17.45 7.24 15.29
CA ARG A 159 17.23 8.69 15.16
C ARG A 159 15.81 9.01 14.68
N VAL A 160 15.25 8.21 13.75
CA VAL A 160 13.84 8.33 13.32
C VAL A 160 12.88 8.13 14.49
N LEU A 161 13.09 7.09 15.31
CA LEU A 161 12.19 6.77 16.43
C LEU A 161 12.23 7.81 17.56
N ARG A 162 13.36 8.52 17.71
CA ARG A 162 13.55 9.62 18.66
C ARG A 162 13.00 10.96 18.16
N ASP A 163 12.84 11.14 16.85
CA ASP A 163 12.32 12.39 16.28
C ASP A 163 10.80 12.49 16.50
N THR A 164 10.37 13.54 17.21
CA THR A 164 8.97 13.79 17.50
C THR A 164 8.19 14.35 16.31
N ARG A 165 8.89 14.79 15.25
CA ARG A 165 8.29 15.29 14.00
C ARG A 165 7.87 14.15 13.06
N ILE A 166 8.22 12.90 13.37
CA ILE A 166 7.83 11.70 12.61
C ILE A 166 6.90 10.90 13.52
N GLY A 167 5.63 10.72 13.17
CA GLY A 167 4.60 10.11 13.99
C GLY A 167 4.80 8.61 14.20
N TYR A 168 4.86 7.85 13.12
CA TYR A 168 5.08 6.40 13.12
C TYR A 168 5.93 5.92 11.96
N THR A 169 6.61 4.79 12.13
CA THR A 169 7.50 4.22 11.10
C THR A 169 7.03 2.86 10.61
N LEU A 170 6.97 2.68 9.29
CA LEU A 170 6.79 1.38 8.66
C LEU A 170 8.14 0.90 8.10
N LEU A 171 8.62 -0.26 8.54
CA LEU A 171 9.82 -0.87 7.97
C LEU A 171 9.43 -1.88 6.90
N ASN A 172 9.61 -1.52 5.62
CA ASN A 172 9.45 -2.46 4.52
C ASN A 172 10.63 -3.42 4.49
N THR A 173 10.36 -4.72 4.55
CA THR A 173 11.45 -5.71 4.52
C THR A 173 10.99 -7.03 3.94
N ASN A 174 11.92 -7.74 3.34
CA ASN A 174 11.76 -9.13 2.94
C ASN A 174 11.97 -10.12 4.12
N GLY A 175 12.39 -9.63 5.28
CA GLY A 175 12.51 -10.40 6.53
C GLY A 175 13.70 -11.35 6.61
N VAL A 176 14.57 -11.42 5.59
CA VAL A 176 15.71 -12.37 5.58
C VAL A 176 16.65 -12.14 6.76
N ARG A 177 17.02 -10.88 7.03
CA ARG A 177 17.90 -10.56 8.16
C ARG A 177 17.22 -10.85 9.49
N ILE A 178 15.96 -10.46 9.66
CA ILE A 178 15.19 -10.73 10.88
C ILE A 178 15.18 -12.24 11.18
N ALA A 179 14.93 -13.07 10.17
CA ALA A 179 14.86 -14.52 10.33
C ALA A 179 16.19 -15.22 10.64
N ARG A 180 17.33 -14.66 10.17
CA ARG A 180 18.62 -15.38 10.13
C ARG A 180 19.73 -14.76 10.97
N ASP A 181 19.58 -13.51 11.37
CA ASP A 181 20.58 -12.74 12.09
C ASP A 181 20.06 -12.43 13.50
N ASP A 182 20.56 -13.17 14.49
CA ASP A 182 20.14 -13.10 15.89
C ASP A 182 20.43 -11.74 16.51
N GLU A 183 21.59 -11.15 16.18
CA GLU A 183 21.95 -9.84 16.71
C GLU A 183 21.04 -8.76 16.12
N PHE A 184 20.77 -8.83 14.81
CA PHE A 184 19.86 -7.89 14.16
C PHE A 184 18.44 -7.97 14.74
N ALA A 185 17.90 -9.19 14.89
CA ALA A 185 16.57 -9.39 15.46
C ALA A 185 16.49 -8.86 16.90
N ARG A 186 17.50 -9.17 17.74
CA ARG A 186 17.58 -8.66 19.12
C ARG A 186 17.60 -7.13 19.17
N ARG A 187 18.46 -6.49 18.37
CA ARG A 187 18.57 -5.01 18.32
C ARG A 187 17.26 -4.36 17.86
N LEU A 188 16.55 -4.98 16.92
CA LEU A 188 15.24 -4.51 16.48
C LEU A 188 14.21 -4.61 17.61
N GLY A 189 14.21 -5.72 18.36
CA GLY A 189 13.39 -5.92 19.55
C GLY A 189 13.66 -4.87 20.64
N GLU A 190 14.93 -4.55 20.90
CA GLU A 190 15.33 -3.52 21.87
C GLU A 190 14.79 -2.14 21.50
N LEU A 191 14.93 -1.74 20.22
CA LEU A 191 14.34 -0.49 19.73
C LEU A 191 12.81 -0.50 19.83
N HIS A 192 12.17 -1.64 19.55
CA HIS A 192 10.73 -1.75 19.70
C HIS A 192 10.30 -1.56 21.16
N GLN A 193 10.95 -2.22 22.11
CA GLN A 193 10.63 -2.07 23.53
C GLN A 193 10.90 -0.66 24.05
N ALA A 194 11.95 0.01 23.57
CA ALA A 194 12.29 1.37 23.98
C ALA A 194 11.33 2.43 23.41
N HIS A 195 10.87 2.27 22.17
CA HIS A 195 10.13 3.33 21.48
C HIS A 195 8.67 3.00 21.18
N ARG A 196 8.36 1.76 20.80
CA ARG A 196 7.03 1.29 20.35
C ARG A 196 6.40 2.12 19.20
N ARG A 197 7.23 2.76 18.37
CA ARG A 197 6.80 3.68 17.29
C ARG A 197 7.10 3.17 15.87
N PHE A 198 7.19 1.84 15.70
CA PHE A 198 7.26 1.23 14.39
C PHE A 198 6.69 -0.19 14.34
N GLU A 199 6.33 -0.60 13.12
CA GLU A 199 5.94 -1.98 12.78
C GLU A 199 6.67 -2.48 11.53
N LEU A 200 6.68 -3.79 11.35
CA LEU A 200 7.15 -4.42 10.12
C LEU A 200 6.06 -4.36 9.04
N TYR A 201 6.43 -3.97 7.84
CA TYR A 201 5.64 -4.16 6.62
C TYR A 201 6.32 -5.29 5.81
N LEU A 202 5.99 -6.53 6.16
CA LEU A 202 6.74 -7.73 5.80
C LEU A 202 6.22 -8.30 4.48
N GLN A 203 7.11 -8.51 3.50
CA GLN A 203 6.75 -9.19 2.26
C GLN A 203 6.27 -10.63 2.51
N PHE A 204 5.05 -10.95 2.07
CA PHE A 204 4.42 -12.26 2.25
C PHE A 204 3.37 -12.57 1.17
N ASP A 205 3.62 -13.52 0.25
CA ASP A 205 2.72 -13.78 -0.90
C ASP A 205 1.70 -14.92 -0.68
N GLY A 206 1.37 -15.16 0.59
CA GLY A 206 0.50 -16.25 1.01
C GLY A 206 1.25 -17.53 1.44
N PRO A 207 0.51 -18.51 1.98
CA PRO A 207 1.04 -19.76 2.54
C PRO A 207 1.43 -20.80 1.47
N GLN A 208 1.00 -20.57 0.24
CA GLN A 208 1.27 -21.44 -0.90
C GLN A 208 2.73 -21.32 -1.39
N LYS A 209 3.26 -22.39 -1.97
CA LYS A 209 4.63 -22.43 -2.53
C LYS A 209 4.74 -21.83 -3.94
N ALA A 210 3.75 -22.05 -4.79
CA ALA A 210 3.81 -21.75 -6.22
C ALA A 210 4.01 -20.25 -6.52
N GLY A 211 3.20 -19.37 -5.96
CA GLY A 211 3.33 -17.92 -6.05
C GLY A 211 4.59 -17.37 -5.38
N GLN A 212 5.16 -18.03 -4.35
CA GLN A 212 6.47 -17.63 -3.81
C GLN A 212 7.57 -17.84 -4.87
N LEU A 213 7.56 -18.99 -5.55
CA LEU A 213 8.46 -19.27 -6.67
C LEU A 213 8.23 -18.30 -7.83
N ALA A 214 6.98 -18.05 -8.21
CA ALA A 214 6.65 -17.16 -9.32
C ALA A 214 7.03 -15.69 -9.05
N LEU A 215 6.74 -15.16 -7.86
CA LEU A 215 6.94 -13.75 -7.51
C LEU A 215 8.36 -13.47 -7.02
N ARG A 216 8.96 -14.39 -6.26
CA ARG A 216 10.23 -14.18 -5.57
C ARG A 216 11.38 -15.02 -6.10
N GLY A 217 11.11 -16.00 -6.96
CA GLY A 217 12.12 -16.90 -7.53
C GLY A 217 12.62 -17.98 -6.55
N ALA A 218 12.05 -18.06 -5.35
CA ALA A 218 12.45 -19.01 -4.31
C ALA A 218 11.28 -19.31 -3.35
N ASP A 219 11.32 -20.47 -2.68
CA ASP A 219 10.38 -20.78 -1.58
C ASP A 219 10.85 -20.09 -0.31
N LEU A 220 10.20 -18.98 0.03
CA LEU A 220 10.59 -18.11 1.14
C LEU A 220 9.71 -18.27 2.38
N ARG A 221 8.71 -19.17 2.36
CA ARG A 221 7.71 -19.31 3.43
C ARG A 221 8.32 -19.49 4.80
N ARG A 222 9.26 -20.43 4.94
CA ARG A 222 9.97 -20.68 6.20
C ARG A 222 10.69 -19.44 6.73
N VAL A 223 11.31 -18.65 5.84
CA VAL A 223 12.00 -17.41 6.24
C VAL A 223 10.98 -16.38 6.76
N ARG A 224 9.80 -16.30 6.16
CA ARG A 224 8.76 -15.34 6.56
C ARG A 224 8.12 -15.77 7.87
N GLU A 225 7.83 -17.06 8.04
CA GLU A 225 7.36 -17.63 9.30
C GLU A 225 8.35 -17.36 10.44
N GLN A 226 9.65 -17.63 10.23
CA GLN A 226 10.70 -17.34 11.22
C GLN A 226 10.82 -15.84 11.54
N ALA A 227 10.68 -14.97 10.54
CA ALA A 227 10.68 -13.53 10.78
C ALA A 227 9.47 -13.09 11.63
N ILE A 228 8.29 -13.66 11.39
CA ILE A 228 7.06 -13.39 12.15
C ILE A 228 7.20 -13.92 13.60
N GLU A 229 7.72 -15.13 13.77
CA GLU A 229 7.97 -15.73 15.10
C GLU A 229 8.91 -14.85 15.92
N ARG A 230 10.04 -14.45 15.34
CA ARG A 230 11.00 -13.55 16.00
C ARG A 230 10.44 -12.17 16.30
N ALA A 231 9.63 -11.60 15.40
CA ALA A 231 8.91 -10.37 15.68
C ALA A 231 7.96 -10.55 16.88
N GLY A 232 7.33 -11.73 16.98
CA GLY A 232 6.47 -12.12 18.09
C GLY A 232 7.19 -12.23 19.42
N ASP A 233 8.39 -12.78 19.46
CA ASP A 233 9.22 -12.88 20.67
C ASP A 233 9.45 -11.51 21.34
N PHE A 234 9.46 -10.43 20.55
CA PHE A 234 9.63 -9.06 21.03
C PHE A 234 8.33 -8.24 21.01
N GLY A 235 7.19 -8.82 20.65
CA GLY A 235 5.92 -8.12 20.50
C GLY A 235 5.90 -7.07 19.38
N LEU A 236 6.84 -7.12 18.43
CA LEU A 236 6.97 -6.16 17.34
C LEU A 236 5.83 -6.37 16.32
N PRO A 237 4.91 -5.41 16.16
CA PRO A 237 3.77 -5.55 15.27
C PRO A 237 4.19 -5.79 13.82
N THR A 238 3.41 -6.60 13.10
CA THR A 238 3.68 -6.92 11.69
C THR A 238 2.42 -6.80 10.83
N THR A 239 2.52 -6.07 9.73
CA THR A 239 1.56 -6.06 8.63
C THR A 239 2.13 -6.87 7.47
N LEU A 240 1.39 -7.88 7.00
CA LEU A 240 1.81 -8.71 5.87
C LEU A 240 1.47 -8.02 4.55
N ALA A 241 2.45 -7.89 3.65
CA ALA A 241 2.28 -7.31 2.33
C ALA A 241 2.24 -8.40 1.27
N MET A 242 1.05 -8.70 0.76
CA MET A 242 0.81 -9.74 -0.24
C MET A 242 0.64 -9.13 -1.63
N THR A 243 1.55 -9.47 -2.55
CA THR A 243 1.32 -9.21 -3.97
C THR A 243 0.31 -10.22 -4.50
N VAL A 244 -0.82 -9.74 -5.04
CA VAL A 244 -1.91 -10.59 -5.53
C VAL A 244 -1.85 -10.69 -7.06
N THR A 245 -1.83 -11.92 -7.55
CA THR A 245 -1.87 -12.30 -8.96
C THR A 245 -3.00 -13.29 -9.21
N PRO A 246 -3.43 -13.51 -10.47
CA PRO A 246 -4.41 -14.55 -10.78
C PRO A 246 -4.05 -15.91 -10.18
N ASP A 247 -2.76 -16.25 -10.14
CA ASP A 247 -2.28 -17.56 -9.67
C ASP A 247 -2.41 -17.77 -8.16
N ASN A 248 -2.34 -16.70 -7.34
CA ASN A 248 -2.44 -16.79 -5.88
C ASN A 248 -3.74 -16.22 -5.30
N MET A 249 -4.61 -15.65 -6.14
CA MET A 249 -5.91 -15.11 -5.74
C MET A 249 -6.82 -16.18 -5.10
N GLY A 250 -6.65 -17.46 -5.44
CA GLY A 250 -7.36 -18.57 -4.78
C GLY A 250 -6.94 -18.83 -3.33
N SER A 251 -5.93 -18.14 -2.81
CA SER A 251 -5.40 -18.33 -1.45
C SER A 251 -5.63 -17.13 -0.53
N LEU A 252 -6.45 -16.15 -0.91
CA LEU A 252 -6.68 -14.94 -0.09
C LEU A 252 -7.32 -15.26 1.25
N GLY A 253 -8.31 -16.17 1.29
CA GLY A 253 -8.94 -16.61 2.54
C GLY A 253 -7.98 -17.39 3.43
N GLU A 254 -7.10 -18.21 2.86
CA GLU A 254 -6.05 -18.91 3.61
C GLU A 254 -5.03 -17.94 4.21
N THR A 255 -4.61 -16.93 3.44
CA THR A 255 -3.75 -15.83 3.92
C THR A 255 -4.43 -15.04 5.04
N LEU A 256 -5.73 -14.73 4.90
CA LEU A 256 -6.52 -14.07 5.95
C LEU A 256 -6.51 -14.87 7.25
N ARG A 257 -6.83 -16.17 7.19
CA ARG A 257 -6.78 -17.07 8.35
C ARG A 257 -5.37 -17.18 8.95
N PHE A 258 -4.34 -17.26 8.10
CA PHE A 258 -2.93 -17.29 8.54
C PHE A 258 -2.58 -16.05 9.38
N GLY A 259 -2.99 -14.86 8.92
CA GLY A 259 -2.78 -13.61 9.65
C GLY A 259 -3.59 -13.57 10.94
N LEU A 260 -4.90 -13.86 10.88
CA LEU A 260 -5.83 -13.86 12.02
C LEU A 260 -5.40 -14.78 13.18
N ALA A 261 -4.76 -15.90 12.87
CA ALA A 261 -4.28 -16.87 13.85
C ALA A 261 -3.03 -16.41 14.64
N ARG A 262 -2.46 -15.24 14.35
CA ARG A 262 -1.19 -14.76 14.94
C ARG A 262 -1.33 -13.37 15.52
N ASP A 263 -1.15 -13.23 16.83
CA ASP A 263 -1.32 -11.96 17.56
C ASP A 263 -0.36 -10.86 17.10
N THR A 264 0.88 -11.24 16.75
CA THR A 264 1.89 -10.34 16.18
C THR A 264 1.47 -9.74 14.85
N VAL A 265 0.65 -10.45 14.06
CA VAL A 265 0.19 -9.96 12.76
C VAL A 265 -1.03 -9.06 12.97
N ARG A 266 -0.86 -7.77 12.73
CA ARG A 266 -1.91 -6.74 12.91
C ARG A 266 -2.78 -6.52 11.69
N GLY A 267 -2.37 -7.05 10.55
CA GLY A 267 -3.13 -6.87 9.32
C GLY A 267 -2.45 -7.46 8.10
N ILE A 268 -3.17 -7.42 6.99
CA ILE A 268 -2.70 -7.80 5.67
C ILE A 268 -3.01 -6.67 4.71
N SER A 269 -2.01 -6.28 3.92
CA SER A 269 -2.17 -5.45 2.75
C SER A 269 -2.10 -6.31 1.50
N PHE A 270 -3.25 -6.49 0.87
CA PHE A 270 -3.41 -7.13 -0.44
C PHE A 270 -3.15 -6.09 -1.53
N GLN A 271 -2.17 -6.36 -2.38
CA GLN A 271 -1.70 -5.44 -3.40
C GLN A 271 -1.82 -6.12 -4.77
N PRO A 272 -2.90 -5.88 -5.54
CA PRO A 272 -2.98 -6.32 -6.92
C PRO A 272 -1.71 -5.94 -7.67
N MET A 273 -1.12 -6.90 -8.37
CA MET A 273 0.15 -6.71 -9.06
C MET A 273 0.00 -5.65 -10.16
N PHE A 274 0.87 -4.63 -10.10
CA PHE A 274 1.07 -3.63 -11.14
C PHE A 274 2.45 -3.82 -11.78
N GLY A 275 2.70 -3.19 -12.92
CA GLY A 275 3.95 -3.37 -13.65
C GLY A 275 4.83 -2.16 -13.61
N SER A 276 6.04 -2.37 -13.11
CA SER A 276 7.17 -1.47 -13.18
C SER A 276 8.45 -2.31 -13.02
N GLY A 277 9.61 -1.69 -13.20
CA GLY A 277 10.91 -2.33 -13.01
C GLY A 277 11.06 -3.58 -13.87
N ARG A 278 11.30 -4.74 -13.25
CA ARG A 278 11.51 -6.00 -13.98
C ARG A 278 10.26 -6.55 -14.65
N VAL A 279 9.08 -6.04 -14.28
CA VAL A 279 7.82 -6.42 -14.88
C VAL A 279 7.24 -5.25 -15.64
N HIS A 280 7.32 -5.32 -16.96
CA HIS A 280 6.50 -4.47 -17.80
C HIS A 280 5.32 -5.29 -18.28
N TRP A 281 4.10 -4.81 -18.01
CA TRP A 281 2.93 -5.32 -18.69
C TRP A 281 3.00 -4.90 -20.16
N ARG A 282 3.55 -5.76 -20.99
CA ARG A 282 3.04 -5.93 -22.35
C ARG A 282 1.89 -6.88 -22.14
N GLU A 283 0.64 -6.55 -22.47
CA GLU A 283 -0.45 -7.55 -22.40
C GLU A 283 0.04 -8.83 -23.11
N PRO A 284 0.47 -9.89 -22.40
CA PRO A 284 0.64 -11.16 -23.06
C PRO A 284 -0.79 -11.65 -23.23
N ALA A 285 -1.11 -12.26 -24.37
CA ALA A 285 -2.39 -12.90 -24.52
C ALA A 285 -2.65 -13.83 -23.31
N GLY A 286 -3.55 -13.44 -22.40
CA GLY A 286 -4.03 -14.29 -21.31
C GLY A 286 -3.78 -13.87 -19.86
N VAL A 287 -2.99 -12.84 -19.52
CA VAL A 287 -2.80 -12.45 -18.09
C VAL A 287 -3.74 -11.32 -17.68
N ARG A 288 -4.76 -11.67 -16.88
CA ARG A 288 -5.73 -10.72 -16.32
C ARG A 288 -5.08 -9.85 -15.25
N ARG A 289 -5.20 -8.53 -15.38
CA ARG A 289 -4.88 -7.55 -14.33
C ARG A 289 -5.96 -7.57 -13.26
N LEU A 290 -5.55 -7.73 -12.01
CA LEU A 290 -6.47 -7.71 -10.88
C LEU A 290 -6.70 -6.27 -10.40
N ASN A 291 -7.89 -6.02 -9.89
CA ASN A 291 -8.30 -4.73 -9.32
C ASN A 291 -8.96 -4.91 -7.94
N VAL A 292 -9.47 -3.82 -7.36
CA VAL A 292 -10.10 -3.85 -6.03
C VAL A 292 -11.29 -4.80 -5.97
N GLY A 293 -12.18 -4.76 -6.97
CA GLY A 293 -13.36 -5.61 -7.01
C GLY A 293 -12.99 -7.09 -7.00
N ASP A 294 -11.95 -7.47 -7.76
CA ASP A 294 -11.45 -8.86 -7.78
C ASP A 294 -11.01 -9.33 -6.39
N VAL A 295 -10.24 -8.50 -5.67
CA VAL A 295 -9.70 -8.85 -4.35
C VAL A 295 -10.79 -8.84 -3.29
N VAL A 296 -11.68 -7.84 -3.26
CA VAL A 296 -12.78 -7.76 -2.29
C VAL A 296 -13.71 -8.96 -2.46
N ASN A 297 -14.19 -9.22 -3.68
CA ASN A 297 -15.12 -10.32 -3.93
C ASN A 297 -14.46 -11.67 -3.62
N SER A 298 -13.20 -11.87 -4.00
CA SER A 298 -12.45 -13.09 -3.64
C SER A 298 -12.26 -13.27 -2.14
N LEU A 299 -12.01 -12.19 -1.39
CA LEU A 299 -11.92 -12.24 0.07
C LEU A 299 -13.26 -12.64 0.69
N ILE A 300 -14.37 -12.04 0.25
CA ILE A 300 -15.72 -12.36 0.74
C ILE A 300 -16.01 -13.84 0.49
N GLU A 301 -15.84 -14.31 -0.74
CA GLU A 301 -16.09 -15.70 -1.15
C GLU A 301 -15.25 -16.71 -0.35
N GLN A 302 -14.00 -16.39 -0.05
CA GLN A 302 -13.07 -17.29 0.64
C GLN A 302 -13.03 -17.11 2.17
N SER A 303 -13.86 -16.23 2.72
CA SER A 303 -13.84 -15.90 4.16
C SER A 303 -14.70 -16.82 5.02
N ASP A 304 -15.32 -17.86 4.45
CA ASP A 304 -16.25 -18.77 5.13
C ASP A 304 -17.38 -18.01 5.87
N GLY A 305 -17.87 -16.92 5.27
CA GLY A 305 -18.93 -16.08 5.82
C GLY A 305 -18.49 -15.08 6.88
N LEU A 306 -17.18 -14.96 7.14
CA LEU A 306 -16.65 -13.94 8.06
C LEU A 306 -16.86 -12.54 7.50
N LEU A 307 -16.59 -12.31 6.21
CA LEU A 307 -16.64 -11.01 5.55
C LEU A 307 -17.84 -10.89 4.59
N SER A 308 -18.25 -9.65 4.36
CA SER A 308 -19.35 -9.23 3.52
C SER A 308 -19.06 -7.85 2.93
N GLU A 309 -19.88 -7.39 1.98
CA GLU A 309 -19.65 -6.12 1.26
C GLU A 309 -19.60 -4.90 2.22
N ARG A 310 -20.43 -4.88 3.26
CA ARG A 310 -20.43 -3.79 4.26
C ARG A 310 -19.16 -3.69 5.11
N ASP A 311 -18.28 -4.69 5.04
CA ASP A 311 -17.02 -4.71 5.78
C ASP A 311 -15.91 -3.92 5.11
N PHE A 312 -16.14 -3.45 3.87
CA PHE A 312 -15.17 -2.74 3.07
C PHE A 312 -15.62 -1.31 2.76
N THR A 313 -14.72 -0.35 2.95
CA THR A 313 -14.95 1.06 2.62
C THR A 313 -13.68 1.68 2.03
N PRO A 314 -13.79 2.71 1.17
CA PRO A 314 -12.66 3.55 0.83
C PRO A 314 -12.04 4.22 2.06
N LEU A 315 -10.72 4.38 2.05
CA LEU A 315 -10.01 5.25 3.00
C LEU A 315 -10.14 6.72 2.51
N PRO A 316 -10.41 7.69 3.40
CA PRO A 316 -10.75 9.08 3.03
C PRO A 316 -9.55 9.98 2.67
N CYS A 317 -8.32 9.57 2.96
CA CYS A 317 -7.17 10.47 2.95
C CYS A 317 -6.63 10.79 1.55
N GLY A 318 -7.19 10.16 0.52
CA GLY A 318 -6.86 10.40 -0.88
C GLY A 318 -8.02 10.01 -1.79
N ASP A 319 -7.75 9.73 -3.07
CA ASP A 319 -8.80 9.24 -3.97
C ASP A 319 -9.42 7.93 -3.45
N PRO A 320 -10.76 7.79 -3.44
CA PRO A 320 -11.45 6.62 -2.87
C PRO A 320 -11.11 5.30 -3.57
N ASN A 321 -10.55 5.33 -4.79
CA ASN A 321 -10.13 4.13 -5.50
C ASN A 321 -8.66 3.75 -5.19
N CYS A 322 -7.96 4.47 -4.32
CA CYS A 322 -6.55 4.22 -3.99
C CYS A 322 -6.33 3.29 -2.80
N HIS A 323 -7.32 3.16 -1.90
CA HIS A 323 -7.26 2.29 -0.74
C HIS A 323 -8.67 1.84 -0.36
N THR A 324 -8.88 0.53 -0.26
CA THR A 324 -10.07 -0.04 0.37
C THR A 324 -9.65 -0.74 1.65
N ILE A 325 -10.39 -0.53 2.73
CA ILE A 325 -10.06 -1.03 4.06
C ILE A 325 -11.22 -1.83 4.64
N GLY A 326 -10.88 -2.81 5.46
CA GLY A 326 -11.81 -3.53 6.32
C GLY A 326 -11.16 -3.86 7.66
N TYR A 327 -11.98 -4.11 8.67
CA TYR A 327 -11.52 -4.35 10.03
C TYR A 327 -12.21 -5.56 10.66
N VAL A 328 -11.42 -6.42 11.29
CA VAL A 328 -11.88 -7.62 12.00
C VAL A 328 -11.39 -7.57 13.44
N LEU A 329 -12.30 -7.72 14.38
CA LEU A 329 -12.01 -7.85 15.81
C LEU A 329 -11.62 -9.29 16.13
N ARG A 330 -10.61 -9.44 16.98
CA ARG A 330 -10.16 -10.69 17.58
C ARG A 330 -10.56 -10.68 19.04
N ARG A 331 -11.40 -11.61 19.46
CA ARG A 331 -11.82 -11.71 20.86
C ARG A 331 -12.04 -13.17 21.24
N ASP A 332 -11.32 -13.65 22.24
CA ASP A 332 -11.51 -14.98 22.83
C ASP A 332 -11.52 -16.12 21.78
N GLY A 333 -10.63 -16.03 20.79
CA GLY A 333 -10.55 -17.00 19.67
C GLY A 333 -11.65 -16.86 18.61
N ARG A 334 -12.48 -15.82 18.68
CA ARG A 334 -13.50 -15.47 17.67
C ARG A 334 -13.07 -14.27 16.84
N TYR A 335 -13.56 -14.25 15.61
CA TYR A 335 -13.32 -13.17 14.66
C TYR A 335 -14.65 -12.55 14.24
N GLU A 336 -14.77 -11.23 14.38
CA GLU A 336 -15.99 -10.51 14.02
C GLU A 336 -15.66 -9.21 13.29
N PRO A 337 -16.26 -8.93 12.12
CA PRO A 337 -16.05 -7.65 11.47
C PRO A 337 -16.58 -6.49 12.31
N VAL A 338 -15.86 -5.37 12.30
CA VAL A 338 -16.27 -4.15 13.02
C VAL A 338 -17.59 -3.60 12.50
N SER A 339 -17.92 -3.81 11.22
CA SER A 339 -19.18 -3.31 10.62
C SER A 339 -20.45 -3.86 11.29
N ARG A 340 -20.34 -4.98 12.03
CA ARG A 340 -21.47 -5.54 12.79
C ARG A 340 -21.87 -4.67 13.97
N HIS A 341 -20.92 -3.86 14.45
CA HIS A 341 -21.07 -3.02 15.63
C HIS A 341 -21.15 -1.53 15.26
N ILE A 342 -20.73 -1.15 14.04
CA ILE A 342 -20.61 0.25 13.59
C ILE A 342 -21.05 0.38 12.14
N ASP A 343 -21.87 1.40 11.85
CA ASP A 343 -22.13 1.84 10.48
C ASP A 343 -20.99 2.71 9.96
N PHE A 344 -20.16 2.16 9.07
CA PHE A 344 -19.02 2.89 8.48
C PHE A 344 -19.43 4.16 7.74
N ALA A 345 -20.66 4.25 7.20
CA ALA A 345 -21.15 5.45 6.52
C ALA A 345 -21.21 6.67 7.46
N GLN A 346 -21.42 6.44 8.77
CA GLN A 346 -21.48 7.51 9.78
C GLN A 346 -20.08 7.99 10.22
N VAL A 347 -19.02 7.25 9.89
CA VAL A 347 -17.62 7.58 10.26
C VAL A 347 -16.86 8.23 9.09
N GLN A 348 -17.37 8.15 7.85
CA GLN A 348 -16.74 8.70 6.65
C GLN A 348 -16.52 10.23 6.68
N GLY A 349 -17.42 11.01 7.29
CA GLY A 349 -17.27 12.47 7.41
C GLY A 349 -16.16 12.89 8.39
N PHE A 350 -15.91 12.10 9.42
CA PHE A 350 -14.85 12.34 10.41
C PHE A 350 -13.46 12.03 9.82
N LEU A 351 -13.43 10.99 8.99
CA LEU A 351 -12.28 10.45 8.29
C LEU A 351 -11.67 11.47 7.28
N LYS A 352 -12.48 12.42 6.77
CA LYS A 352 -12.10 13.40 5.76
C LYS A 352 -11.05 14.44 6.19
N ASP A 353 -11.02 14.83 7.47
CA ASP A 353 -10.33 16.07 7.88
C ASP A 353 -9.22 15.92 8.92
N ARG A 354 -8.84 14.71 9.37
CA ARG A 354 -7.79 14.57 10.40
C ARG A 354 -6.94 13.31 10.26
N VAL A 355 -5.67 13.50 9.93
CA VAL A 355 -4.59 12.59 10.34
C VAL A 355 -3.62 13.35 11.24
N ASN A 356 -4.17 13.91 12.31
CA ASN A 356 -3.40 14.35 13.45
C ASN A 356 -4.20 13.92 14.68
N PHE A 357 -3.72 12.90 15.38
CA PHE A 357 -4.33 12.50 16.65
C PHE A 357 -3.27 12.33 17.71
N ASP A 358 -3.60 12.95 18.84
CA ASP A 358 -3.18 12.55 20.15
C ASP A 358 -4.43 12.41 21.02
N ILE A 359 -4.45 11.41 21.89
CA ILE A 359 -5.19 11.53 23.16
C ILE A 359 -4.22 11.14 24.29
N GLU A 360 -2.99 11.63 24.20
CA GLU A 360 -1.72 11.11 24.72
C GLU A 360 -1.22 9.80 24.09
N ASP A 361 -2.11 9.01 23.49
CA ASP A 361 -1.72 7.70 23.03
C ASP A 361 -2.99 6.98 22.48
N LEU A 362 -2.94 6.39 21.27
CA LEU A 362 -3.93 5.39 20.84
C LEU A 362 -3.54 3.91 21.08
N HIS A 363 -2.52 3.46 21.82
CA HIS A 363 -1.34 4.04 22.47
C HIS A 363 -0.12 3.67 21.57
N ARG A 364 0.48 4.66 20.90
CA ARG A 364 1.68 4.60 20.03
C ARG A 364 1.71 3.90 18.66
N CYS A 365 0.64 3.24 18.19
CA CYS A 365 0.24 3.35 16.78
C CYS A 365 -1.18 2.89 16.49
N GLY A 366 -2.06 3.86 16.28
CA GLY A 366 -3.42 3.63 15.84
C GLY A 366 -3.71 4.50 14.64
N CYS A 367 -3.94 3.88 13.48
CA CYS A 367 -4.81 4.53 12.49
C CYS A 367 -6.26 4.18 12.83
N GLU A 368 -6.72 4.70 13.97
CA GLU A 368 -8.09 4.56 14.49
C GLU A 368 -8.52 5.87 15.18
N ILE A 369 -8.85 6.86 14.37
CA ILE A 369 -10.08 7.66 14.44
C ILE A 369 -10.79 7.65 15.82
N GLU A 370 -10.81 8.81 16.47
CA GLU A 370 -11.42 9.13 17.78
C GLU A 370 -12.80 8.48 18.12
N PRO A 371 -13.73 8.20 17.18
CA PRO A 371 -14.99 7.49 17.44
C PRO A 371 -14.85 5.95 17.43
N LEU A 372 -13.99 5.37 16.57
CA LEU A 372 -13.72 3.93 16.58
C LEU A 372 -13.00 3.54 17.87
N GLY A 373 -11.98 4.31 18.27
CA GLY A 373 -11.31 4.13 19.56
C GLY A 373 -12.27 4.26 20.77
N ARG A 374 -13.25 5.17 20.71
CA ARG A 374 -14.31 5.28 21.72
C ARG A 374 -15.24 4.06 21.73
N ILE A 375 -15.61 3.53 20.56
CA ILE A 375 -16.46 2.34 20.46
C ILE A 375 -15.70 1.10 20.93
N LEU A 376 -14.45 0.90 20.53
CA LEU A 376 -13.61 -0.19 21.00
C LEU A 376 -13.40 -0.12 22.52
N LYS A 377 -13.16 1.08 23.06
CA LYS A 377 -13.12 1.30 24.51
C LYS A 377 -14.44 0.96 25.18
N SER A 378 -15.59 1.30 24.58
CA SER A 378 -16.91 0.94 25.10
C SER A 378 -17.23 -0.56 25.01
N LEU A 379 -16.56 -1.28 24.11
CA LEU A 379 -16.65 -2.73 23.96
C LEU A 379 -15.60 -3.48 24.79
N GLU A 380 -14.75 -2.76 25.55
CA GLU A 380 -13.58 -3.27 26.28
C GLU A 380 -12.56 -4.02 25.39
N ILE A 381 -12.46 -3.61 24.12
CA ILE A 381 -11.55 -4.20 23.14
C ILE A 381 -10.31 -3.30 22.98
N GLY A 382 -9.12 -3.83 23.24
CA GLY A 382 -7.86 -3.12 23.01
C GLY A 382 -7.50 -2.99 21.52
N PRO A 383 -6.66 -2.02 21.12
CA PRO A 383 -6.21 -1.85 19.73
C PRO A 383 -5.47 -3.09 19.23
N ASP A 384 -4.83 -3.84 20.15
CA ASP A 384 -4.19 -5.14 19.90
C ASP A 384 -5.17 -6.25 19.51
N ASN A 385 -6.47 -5.99 19.51
CA ASN A 385 -7.48 -6.93 19.05
C ASN A 385 -8.07 -6.56 17.69
N VAL A 386 -7.62 -5.47 17.06
CA VAL A 386 -8.10 -5.08 15.72
C VAL A 386 -7.13 -5.55 14.63
N PHE A 387 -7.66 -6.35 13.70
CA PHE A 387 -6.98 -6.81 12.51
C PHE A 387 -7.41 -6.03 11.28
N ARG A 388 -6.43 -5.49 10.55
CA ARG A 388 -6.67 -4.61 9.41
C ARG A 388 -6.54 -5.36 8.09
N ILE A 389 -7.52 -5.22 7.22
CA ILE A 389 -7.47 -5.69 5.83
C ILE A 389 -7.34 -4.46 4.95
N PHE A 390 -6.22 -4.32 4.25
CA PHE A 390 -5.98 -3.24 3.31
C PHE A 390 -5.91 -3.79 1.90
N ILE A 391 -6.54 -3.10 0.95
CA ILE A 391 -6.43 -3.40 -0.48
C ILE A 391 -5.87 -2.15 -1.16
N LYS A 392 -4.66 -2.28 -1.73
CA LYS A 392 -3.91 -1.17 -2.32
C LYS A 392 -3.67 -1.42 -3.82
N PRO A 393 -4.58 -0.96 -4.70
CA PRO A 393 -4.43 -1.06 -6.15
C PRO A 393 -3.46 0.02 -6.68
N PHE A 394 -2.17 -0.29 -6.74
CA PHE A 394 -1.20 0.60 -7.39
C PHE A 394 -1.50 0.72 -8.89
N MET A 395 -1.14 1.86 -9.48
CA MET A 395 -1.30 2.11 -10.91
C MET A 395 0.04 1.98 -11.63
N ASP A 396 -0.02 1.50 -12.87
CA ASP A 396 1.06 1.61 -13.83
C ASP A 396 0.59 2.35 -15.09
N ALA A 397 1.43 2.42 -16.11
CA ALA A 397 1.12 3.14 -17.34
C ALA A 397 -0.15 2.66 -18.07
N TRP A 398 -0.70 1.48 -17.79
CA TRP A 398 -2.00 1.04 -18.34
C TRP A 398 -3.17 1.65 -17.58
N THR A 399 -3.17 1.57 -16.27
CA THR A 399 -4.28 1.99 -15.41
C THR A 399 -4.11 3.40 -14.83
N TYR A 400 -3.08 4.14 -15.30
CA TYR A 400 -2.77 5.49 -14.84
C TYR A 400 -3.94 6.43 -15.03
N ASP A 401 -4.34 7.08 -13.95
CA ASP A 401 -5.43 8.05 -13.87
C ASP A 401 -4.91 9.28 -13.12
N GLN A 402 -4.75 10.40 -13.83
CA GLN A 402 -4.16 11.60 -13.26
C GLN A 402 -4.98 12.14 -12.08
N ASP A 403 -6.31 12.00 -12.09
CA ASP A 403 -7.13 12.50 -10.99
C ASP A 403 -6.86 11.73 -9.68
N ARG A 404 -6.48 10.45 -9.79
CA ARG A 404 -6.03 9.64 -8.65
C ARG A 404 -4.65 10.06 -8.15
N ILE A 405 -3.77 10.47 -9.07
CA ILE A 405 -2.42 10.99 -8.74
C ILE A 405 -2.51 12.34 -8.03
N ASP A 406 -3.37 13.23 -8.52
CA ASP A 406 -3.56 14.57 -7.96
C ASP A 406 -4.12 14.54 -6.52
N ARG A 407 -4.71 13.41 -6.12
CA ARG A 407 -5.24 13.15 -4.76
C ARG A 407 -4.49 12.03 -4.04
N CYS A 408 -3.23 11.81 -4.40
CA CYS A 408 -2.43 10.78 -3.74
C CYS A 408 -2.07 11.21 -2.31
N CYS A 409 -1.98 10.24 -1.41
CA CYS A 409 -1.53 10.42 -0.02
C CYS A 409 -0.28 9.59 0.31
N VAL A 410 0.29 8.89 -0.69
CA VAL A 410 1.47 8.03 -0.55
C VAL A 410 2.53 8.51 -1.53
N HIS A 411 3.59 9.10 -1.01
CA HIS A 411 4.61 9.77 -1.81
C HIS A 411 6.00 9.20 -1.57
N VAL A 412 6.80 9.13 -2.63
CA VAL A 412 8.22 8.81 -2.59
C VAL A 412 9.00 10.09 -2.34
N VAL A 413 9.91 10.06 -1.37
CA VAL A 413 10.82 11.15 -1.04
C VAL A 413 12.03 11.06 -1.98
N GLY A 414 12.04 11.93 -2.98
CA GLY A 414 13.12 12.08 -3.94
C GLY A 414 14.28 12.97 -3.43
N PRO A 415 15.26 13.24 -4.30
CA PRO A 415 16.33 14.20 -4.03
C PRO A 415 15.77 15.55 -3.58
N ASP A 416 16.50 16.18 -2.67
CA ASP A 416 16.15 17.47 -2.06
C ASP A 416 14.81 17.48 -1.31
N GLY A 417 14.21 16.31 -1.04
CA GLY A 417 12.93 16.16 -0.36
C GLY A 417 11.71 16.35 -1.26
N LYS A 418 11.87 16.36 -2.60
CA LYS A 418 10.73 16.41 -3.52
C LYS A 418 9.82 15.21 -3.28
N LEU A 419 8.51 15.45 -3.18
CA LEU A 419 7.51 14.39 -3.06
C LEU A 419 6.95 14.07 -4.45
N ASP A 420 6.95 12.79 -4.82
CA ASP A 420 6.26 12.30 -6.01
C ASP A 420 5.29 11.18 -5.64
N SER A 421 4.13 11.10 -6.29
CA SER A 421 3.18 10.02 -6.01
C SER A 421 3.85 8.69 -6.29
N PHE A 422 3.69 7.71 -5.39
CA PHE A 422 4.28 6.37 -5.58
C PHE A 422 3.97 5.80 -6.97
N CYS A 423 2.71 5.91 -7.41
CA CYS A 423 2.31 5.37 -8.71
C CYS A 423 2.92 6.17 -9.87
N ARG A 424 3.04 7.51 -9.76
CA ARG A 424 3.68 8.34 -10.78
C ARG A 424 5.18 8.04 -10.88
N TYR A 425 5.86 8.01 -9.73
CA TYR A 425 7.28 7.69 -9.62
C TYR A 425 7.60 6.37 -10.32
N TYR A 426 6.94 5.26 -9.96
CA TYR A 426 7.23 3.96 -10.56
C TYR A 426 6.64 3.75 -11.96
N ALA A 427 5.57 4.44 -12.36
CA ALA A 427 5.06 4.34 -13.73
C ALA A 427 5.97 5.04 -14.75
N LEU A 428 6.75 6.04 -14.30
CA LEU A 428 7.70 6.82 -15.10
C LEU A 428 9.15 6.36 -14.93
N LYS A 429 9.47 5.58 -13.88
CA LYS A 429 10.79 4.96 -13.69
C LYS A 429 11.07 4.03 -14.87
N SER A 430 12.15 4.33 -15.61
CA SER A 430 12.55 3.67 -16.87
C SER A 430 13.24 2.35 -16.64
#